data_AF-A0A971J1K6-F1
#
_entry.id   AF-A0A971J1K6-F1
#
_cell.length_a   1.000
_cell.length_b   1.000
_cell.length_c   1.000
_cell.angle_alpha   90.00
_cell.angle_beta   90.00
_cell.angle_gamma   90.00
#
_symmetry.space_group_name_H-M   'P 1'
#
loop_
_entity.id
_entity.type
_entity.pdbx_description
1 polymer ?
#
loop_
_entity_poly.entity_id
_entity_poly.type
_entity_poly.pdbx_seq_one_letter_code
_entity_poly.pdbx_strand_id
1 'polypeptide(L)'
;MDSTSLGNNCYRAILAQVNCLEGIWPEEQRSLKQIYEELSELAYHMLENDVSRICGSVEQIIITLSEMKGAIPQDDRCSEVSLIISELKTHLDYLRMAYASSLCQK
;
A
#
# COMPACT_ATOMS: atom_id res chain seq x y z
N MET A 1 18.37 -10.15 10.18
CA MET A 1 16.92 -10.30 9.93
C MET A 1 16.75 -10.38 8.44
N ASP A 2 16.14 -11.45 7.92
CA ASP A 2 15.95 -11.61 6.48
C ASP A 2 15.04 -10.49 5.96
N SER A 3 15.55 -9.65 5.07
CA SER A 3 14.83 -8.54 4.45
C SER A 3 13.49 -8.98 3.83
N THR A 4 13.45 -10.20 3.29
CA THR A 4 12.23 -10.85 2.76
C THR A 4 11.14 -11.03 3.82
N SER A 5 11.52 -11.34 5.07
CA SER A 5 10.56 -11.50 6.18
C SER A 5 9.92 -10.18 6.59
N LEU A 6 10.69 -9.08 6.57
CA LEU A 6 10.21 -7.74 6.89
C LEU A 6 9.29 -7.20 5.79
N GLY A 7 9.65 -7.41 4.52
CA GLY A 7 8.79 -7.07 3.38
C GLY A 7 7.43 -7.78 3.44
N ASN A 8 7.43 -9.09 3.71
CA ASN A 8 6.20 -9.87 3.84
C ASN A 8 5.33 -9.40 5.02
N ASN A 9 5.94 -9.05 6.15
CA ASN A 9 5.21 -8.52 7.30
C ASN A 9 4.60 -7.14 7.00
N CYS A 10 5.34 -6.27 6.30
CA CYS A 10 4.84 -4.97 5.88
C CYS A 10 3.68 -5.11 4.89
N TYR A 11 3.79 -5.99 3.90
CA TYR A 11 2.68 -6.31 2.99
C TYR A 11 1.41 -6.76 3.73
N ARG A 12 1.55 -7.64 4.74
CA ARG A 12 0.42 -8.09 5.56
C ARG A 12 -0.22 -6.94 6.36
N ALA A 13 0.60 -6.02 6.88
CA ALA A 13 0.10 -4.83 7.58
C ALA A 13 -0.71 -3.92 6.64
N ILE A 14 -0.20 -3.71 5.41
CA ILE A 14 -0.90 -2.96 4.36
C ILE A 14 -2.25 -3.61 4.04
N LEU A 15 -2.28 -4.92 3.80
CA LEU A 15 -3.52 -5.64 3.50
C LEU A 15 -4.54 -5.54 4.64
N ALA A 16 -4.10 -5.66 5.89
CA ALA A 16 -4.97 -5.51 7.05
C ALA A 16 -5.58 -4.10 7.15
N GLN A 17 -4.80 -3.06 6.84
CA GLN A 17 -5.29 -1.68 6.82
C GLN A 17 -6.26 -1.41 5.67
N VAL A 18 -6.05 -2.00 4.48
CA VAL A 18 -7.00 -1.90 3.37
C VAL A 18 -8.33 -2.58 3.72
N ASN A 19 -8.28 -3.76 4.36
CA ASN A 19 -9.50 -4.43 4.86
C ASN A 19 -10.24 -3.56 5.89
N CYS A 20 -9.50 -2.86 6.76
CA CYS A 20 -10.07 -1.93 7.72
C CYS A 20 -10.73 -0.74 7.00
N LEU A 21 -10.05 -0.17 5.99
CA LEU A 21 -10.54 0.93 5.17
C LEU A 21 -11.86 0.57 4.46
N GLU A 22 -11.97 -0.64 3.93
CA GLU A 22 -13.21 -1.15 3.32
C GLU A 22 -14.38 -1.20 4.31
N GLY A 23 -14.11 -1.55 5.58
CA GLY A 23 -15.13 -1.60 6.63
C GLY A 23 -15.65 -0.22 7.07
N ILE A 24 -14.81 0.81 7.01
CA ILE A 24 -15.16 2.16 7.49
C ILE A 24 -15.51 3.16 6.38
N TRP A 25 -15.17 2.84 5.12
CA TRP A 25 -15.47 3.69 3.96
C TRP A 25 -16.12 2.89 2.82
N PRO A 26 -17.33 2.35 3.06
CA PRO A 26 -17.99 1.46 2.12
C PRO A 26 -18.44 2.15 0.83
N GLU A 27 -18.47 3.48 0.76
CA GLU A 27 -18.86 4.23 -0.44
C GLU A 27 -17.81 4.17 -1.56
N GLU A 28 -16.54 3.92 -1.22
CA GLU A 28 -15.40 4.00 -2.15
C GLU A 28 -14.96 2.61 -2.68
N GLN A 29 -15.93 1.71 -2.89
CA GLN A 29 -15.67 0.32 -3.33
C GLN A 29 -14.83 0.21 -4.61
N ARG A 30 -14.99 1.17 -5.52
CA ARG A 30 -14.29 1.15 -6.81
C ARG A 30 -12.78 1.27 -6.60
N SER A 31 -12.36 2.28 -5.84
CA SER A 31 -10.93 2.51 -5.59
C SER A 31 -10.36 1.44 -4.67
N LEU A 32 -11.14 0.95 -3.69
CA LEU A 32 -10.73 -0.18 -2.85
C LEU A 32 -10.48 -1.45 -3.67
N LYS A 33 -11.35 -1.78 -4.63
CA LYS A 33 -11.14 -2.91 -5.53
C LYS A 33 -9.86 -2.75 -6.36
N GLN A 34 -9.61 -1.55 -6.87
CA GLN A 34 -8.37 -1.24 -7.59
C GLN A 34 -7.13 -1.47 -6.71
N ILE A 35 -7.16 -1.00 -5.44
CA ILE A 35 -6.06 -1.24 -4.49
C ILE A 35 -5.85 -2.74 -4.26
N TYR A 36 -6.90 -3.56 -4.14
CA TYR A 36 -6.74 -5.02 -4.00
C TYR A 36 -6.10 -5.67 -5.23
N GLU A 37 -6.45 -5.21 -6.43
CA GLU A 37 -5.83 -5.67 -7.69
C GLU A 37 -4.35 -5.28 -7.72
N GLU A 38 -4.02 -4.03 -7.40
CA GLU A 38 -2.64 -3.53 -7.33
C GLU A 38 -1.81 -4.24 -6.24
N LEU A 39 -2.40 -4.56 -5.08
CA LEU A 39 -1.75 -5.33 -4.02
C LEU A 39 -1.52 -6.79 -4.42
N SER A 40 -2.39 -7.37 -5.23
CA SER A 40 -2.20 -8.72 -5.77
C SER A 40 -1.03 -8.75 -6.74
N GLU A 41 -0.91 -7.73 -7.60
CA GLU A 41 0.23 -7.57 -8.49
C GLU A 41 1.54 -7.32 -7.72
N LEU A 42 1.52 -6.46 -6.71
CA LEU A 42 2.68 -6.23 -5.83
C LEU A 42 3.16 -7.54 -5.18
N ALA A 43 2.24 -8.36 -4.65
CA ALA A 43 2.59 -9.65 -4.07
C ALA A 43 3.27 -10.57 -5.09
N TYR A 44 2.77 -10.59 -6.32
CA TYR A 44 3.39 -11.33 -7.41
C TYR A 44 4.82 -10.84 -7.70
N HIS A 45 5.06 -9.53 -7.80
CA HIS A 45 6.42 -9.01 -8.01
C HIS A 45 7.35 -9.27 -6.82
N MET A 46 6.83 -9.21 -5.59
CA MET A 46 7.58 -9.59 -4.38
C MET A 46 8.02 -11.05 -4.40
N LEU A 47 7.18 -11.96 -4.92
CA LEU A 47 7.52 -13.38 -5.10
C LEU A 47 8.58 -13.58 -6.20
N GLU A 48 8.52 -12.82 -7.28
CA GLU A 48 9.55 -12.82 -8.33
C GLU A 48 10.87 -12.17 -7.86
N ASN A 49 10.85 -11.43 -6.75
CA ASN A 49 11.95 -10.62 -6.25
C ASN A 49 12.46 -9.60 -7.28
N ASP A 50 11.55 -9.09 -8.12
CA ASP A 50 11.84 -8.06 -9.13
C ASP A 50 11.70 -6.67 -8.50
N VAL A 51 12.83 -6.12 -8.03
CA VAL A 51 12.85 -4.84 -7.32
C VAL A 51 12.30 -3.69 -8.16
N SER A 52 12.52 -3.69 -9.48
CA SER A 52 12.04 -2.60 -10.34
C SER A 52 10.52 -2.62 -10.41
N ARG A 53 9.93 -3.81 -10.60
CA ARG A 53 8.47 -3.97 -10.65
C ARG A 53 7.82 -3.71 -9.29
N ILE A 54 8.43 -4.18 -8.20
CA ILE A 54 7.98 -3.88 -6.83
C ILE A 54 7.92 -2.36 -6.59
N CYS A 55 8.99 -1.62 -6.91
CA CYS A 55 8.99 -0.16 -6.75
C CYS A 55 7.91 0.51 -7.59
N GLY A 56 7.69 0.03 -8.82
CA GLY A 56 6.64 0.52 -9.72
C GLY A 56 5.23 0.28 -9.15
N SER A 57 4.94 -0.94 -8.68
CA SER A 57 3.66 -1.26 -8.06
C SER A 57 3.40 -0.46 -6.78
N VAL A 58 4.44 -0.25 -5.95
CA VAL A 58 4.32 0.62 -4.78
C VAL A 58 3.94 2.05 -5.19
N GLU A 59 4.59 2.61 -6.21
CA GLU A 59 4.31 3.97 -6.67
C GLU A 59 2.89 4.09 -7.24
N GLN A 60 2.42 3.08 -7.98
CA GLN A 60 1.05 3.01 -8.46
C GLN A 60 0.03 3.03 -7.32
N ILE A 61 0.23 2.21 -6.28
CA ILE A 61 -0.67 2.17 -5.11
C ILE A 61 -0.68 3.53 -4.38
N ILE A 62 0.48 4.18 -4.24
CA ILE A 62 0.58 5.51 -3.62
C ILE A 62 -0.22 6.56 -4.42
N ILE A 63 -0.21 6.49 -5.74
CA ILE A 63 -1.00 7.36 -6.62
C ILE A 63 -2.49 7.12 -6.36
N THR A 64 -2.96 5.88 -6.41
CA THR A 64 -4.36 5.51 -6.15
C THR A 64 -4.82 5.98 -4.77
N LEU A 65 -4.01 5.78 -3.73
CA LEU A 65 -4.28 6.29 -2.37
C LEU A 65 -4.32 7.82 -2.29
N SER A 66 -3.55 8.52 -3.11
CA SER A 66 -3.56 9.98 -3.18
C SER A 66 -4.84 10.51 -3.83
N GLU A 67 -5.29 9.86 -4.89
CA GLU A 67 -6.57 10.14 -5.55
C GLU A 67 -7.74 9.89 -4.60
N MET A 68 -7.73 8.74 -3.90
CA MET A 68 -8.70 8.43 -2.85
C MET A 68 -8.72 9.52 -1.77
N LYS A 69 -7.55 9.95 -1.26
CA LYS A 69 -7.47 11.04 -0.27
C LYS A 69 -8.08 12.34 -0.77
N GLY A 70 -7.94 12.65 -2.07
CA GLY A 70 -8.55 13.82 -2.71
C GLY A 70 -10.07 13.72 -2.86
N ALA A 71 -10.62 12.50 -2.90
CA ALA A 71 -12.06 12.24 -2.97
C ALA A 71 -12.75 12.25 -1.59
N ILE A 72 -12.00 12.29 -0.50
CA ILE A 72 -12.54 12.35 0.86
C ILE A 72 -13.36 13.65 1.05
N PRO A 73 -14.65 13.55 1.44
CA PRO A 73 -15.42 14.73 1.81
C PRO A 73 -14.77 15.49 2.97
N GLN A 74 -14.82 16.83 2.94
CA GLN A 74 -14.30 17.72 3.99
C GLN A 74 -15.21 17.72 5.24
N ASP A 75 -15.52 16.54 5.77
CA ASP A 75 -16.33 16.31 6.96
C ASP A 75 -15.45 15.60 8.01
N ASP A 76 -15.56 16.00 9.28
CA ASP A 76 -14.83 15.42 10.41
C ASP A 76 -15.00 13.90 10.54
N ARG A 77 -16.10 13.35 9.99
CA ARG A 77 -16.38 11.91 9.95
C ARG A 77 -15.36 11.10 9.15
N CYS A 78 -14.55 11.72 8.29
CA CYS A 78 -13.55 11.05 7.46
C CYS A 78 -12.10 11.19 7.97
N SER A 79 -11.93 11.64 9.21
CA SER A 79 -10.61 11.77 9.86
C SER A 79 -9.89 10.42 10.00
N GLU A 80 -10.61 9.36 10.37
CA GLU A 80 -10.07 8.00 10.48
C GLU A 80 -9.63 7.43 9.11
N VAL A 81 -10.44 7.66 8.07
CA VAL A 81 -10.10 7.30 6.67
C VAL A 81 -8.80 7.99 6.24
N SER A 82 -8.69 9.29 6.52
CA SER A 82 -7.50 10.09 6.19
C SER A 82 -6.25 9.60 6.93
N LEU A 83 -6.41 9.17 8.18
CA LEU A 83 -5.34 8.58 8.98
C LEU A 83 -4.86 7.26 8.36
N ILE A 84 -5.77 6.32 8.12
CA ILE A 84 -5.43 4.99 7.55
C ILE A 84 -4.75 5.14 6.19
N ILE A 85 -5.24 6.03 5.31
CA ILE A 85 -4.57 6.29 4.02
C ILE A 85 -3.14 6.81 4.22
N SER A 86 -2.91 7.64 5.24
CA SER A 86 -1.57 8.18 5.52
C SER A 86 -0.64 7.10 6.10
N GLU A 87 -1.15 6.20 6.93
CA GLU A 87 -0.41 5.03 7.42
C GLU A 87 -0.07 4.05 6.29
N LEU A 88 -1.02 3.78 5.39
CA LEU A 88 -0.80 2.94 4.21
C LEU A 88 0.36 3.48 3.35
N LYS A 89 0.39 4.79 3.09
CA LYS A 89 1.51 5.43 2.37
C LYS A 89 2.84 5.24 3.09
N THR A 90 2.85 5.40 4.42
CA THR A 90 4.06 5.21 5.23
C THR A 90 4.58 3.76 5.13
N HIS A 91 3.70 2.76 5.17
CA HIS A 91 4.08 1.37 4.98
C HIS A 91 4.59 1.08 3.57
N LEU A 92 3.95 1.65 2.55
CA LEU A 92 4.37 1.53 1.16
C LEU A 92 5.76 2.16 0.92
N ASP A 93 6.01 3.35 1.47
CA ASP A 93 7.33 4.00 1.41
C ASP A 93 8.40 3.15 2.08
N TYR A 94 8.10 2.58 3.26
CA TYR A 94 9.00 1.63 3.91
C TYR A 94 9.29 0.41 3.04
N LEU A 95 8.25 -0.18 2.43
CA LEU A 95 8.40 -1.34 1.55
C LEU A 95 9.30 -1.02 0.36
N ARG A 96 9.08 0.12 -0.30
CA ARG A 96 9.95 0.62 -1.37
C ARG A 96 11.39 0.78 -0.91
N MET A 97 11.63 1.40 0.24
CA MET A 97 12.97 1.58 0.80
C MET A 97 13.66 0.25 1.11
N ALA A 98 12.93 -0.72 1.68
CA ALA A 98 13.46 -2.03 2.03
C ALA A 98 13.96 -2.79 0.80
N TYR A 99 13.18 -2.77 -0.29
CA TYR A 99 13.55 -3.42 -1.55
C TYR A 99 14.61 -2.62 -2.33
N ALA A 100 14.53 -1.29 -2.38
CA ALA A 100 15.56 -0.47 -3.02
C ALA A 100 16.94 -0.61 -2.34
N SER A 101 16.97 -0.67 -1.00
CA SER A 101 18.22 -0.85 -0.24
C SER A 101 18.86 -2.22 -0.48
N SER A 102 18.07 -3.23 -0.83
CA SER A 102 18.58 -4.56 -1.19
C SER A 102 19.34 -4.61 -2.51
N LEU A 103 19.18 -3.61 -3.39
CA LEU A 103 20.00 -3.44 -4.60
C LEU A 103 21.40 -2.91 -4.31
N CYS A 104 21.60 -2.13 -3.24
CA CYS A 104 22.90 -1.57 -2.87
C CYS A 104 23.79 -2.53 -2.07
N GLN A 105 23.29 -3.72 -1.70
CA GLN A 105 24.01 -4.73 -0.93
C GLN A 105 24.48 -5.94 -1.76
N LYS A 106 24.29 -5.91 -3.09
CA LYS A 106 24.86 -6.87 -4.05
C LYS A 106 26.02 -6.24 -4.81
#